data_AF-A0AAV6CZT6-F1
#
_entry.id   AF-A0AAV6CZT6-F1
#
_cell.length_a   1.000
_cell.length_b   1.000
_cell.length_c   1.000
_cell.angle_alpha   90.00
_cell.angle_beta   90.00
_cell.angle_gamma   90.00
#
_symmetry.space_group_name_H-M   'P 1'
#
loop_
_entity.id
_entity.type
_entity.pdbx_description
1 polymer ?
#
loop_
_entity_poly.entity_id
_entity_poly.type
_entity_poly.pdbx_seq_one_letter_code
_entity_poly.pdbx_strand_id
1 'polypeptide(L)' 'MGAKKHPFYRLVVADSRSPRDGRFIEHLGYYDPMTDPVKVKIDVDKVERWLRQGA' A
#
# COMPACT_ATOMS: atom_id res chain seq x y z
N MET A 1 0.76 -4.16 -10.73
CA MET A 1 0.90 -2.68 -10.93
C MET A 1 2.37 -2.36 -11.15
N GLY A 2 2.67 -1.30 -11.90
CA GLY A 2 4.03 -1.00 -12.38
C GLY A 2 4.31 -1.63 -13.75
N ALA A 3 5.07 -0.91 -14.57
CA ALA A 3 5.56 -1.41 -15.86
C ALA A 3 7.00 -1.94 -15.70
N LYS A 4 7.51 -2.67 -16.69
CA LYS A 4 8.92 -3.09 -16.69
C LYS A 4 9.81 -1.85 -16.50
N LYS A 5 10.70 -1.88 -15.50
CA LYS A 5 11.55 -0.76 -15.05
C LYS A 5 10.82 0.45 -14.44
N HIS A 6 9.54 0.34 -14.12
CA HIS A 6 8.76 1.37 -13.42
C HIS A 6 7.99 0.72 -12.27
N PRO A 7 8.65 0.48 -11.12
CA PRO A 7 7.98 -0.09 -9.97
C PRO A 7 7.00 0.93 -9.37
N PHE A 8 5.77 0.48 -9.09
CA PHE A 8 4.76 1.25 -8.39
C PHE A 8 4.12 0.35 -7.33
N TYR A 9 4.13 0.80 -6.08
CA TYR A 9 3.73 -0.01 -4.94
C TYR A 9 2.44 0.53 -4.33
N ARG A 10 1.52 -0.38 -3.98
CA ARG A 10 0.32 -0.04 -3.20
C ARG A 10 0.56 -0.45 -1.75
N LEU A 11 0.18 0.41 -0.82
CA LEU A 11 0.02 0.07 0.59
C LEU A 11 -1.42 -0.40 0.78
N VAL A 12 -1.58 -1.68 1.15
CA VAL A 12 -2.88 -2.33 1.34
C VAL A 12 -2.86 -3.16 2.61
N VAL A 13 -4.01 -3.27 3.26
CA VAL A 13 -4.24 -4.27 4.31
C VAL A 13 -4.77 -5.53 3.64
N ALA A 14 -4.09 -6.66 3.83
CA ALA A 14 -4.49 -7.95 3.32
C ALA A 14 -4.22 -9.04 4.37
N ASP A 15 -4.98 -10.14 4.31
CA ASP A 15 -4.69 -11.34 5.11
C ASP A 15 -3.37 -11.95 4.63
N SER A 16 -2.53 -12.42 5.56
CA SER A 16 -1.18 -12.92 5.26
C SER A 16 -1.15 -14.14 4.32
N ARG A 17 -2.27 -14.87 4.19
CA ARG A 17 -2.41 -16.01 3.27
C ARG A 17 -2.82 -15.58 1.87
N SER A 18 -3.16 -14.31 1.67
CA SER A 18 -3.57 -13.80 0.37
C SER A 18 -2.37 -13.61 -0.55
N PRO A 19 -2.49 -13.90 -1.86
CA PRO A 19 -1.41 -13.64 -2.80
C PRO A 19 -1.14 -12.13 -2.89
N ARG A 20 0.11 -11.76 -3.18
CA ARG A 20 0.62 -10.37 -3.17
C ARG A 20 -0.23 -9.37 -3.97
N ASP A 21 -0.73 -9.77 -5.13
CA ASP A 21 -1.57 -8.95 -6.03
C ASP A 21 -3.06 -9.36 -5.96
N GLY A 22 -3.46 -10.07 -4.90
CA GLY A 22 -4.78 -10.67 -4.72
C GLY A 22 -5.82 -9.76 -4.07
N ARG A 23 -6.80 -10.39 -3.42
CA ARG A 23 -7.86 -9.69 -2.69
C ARG A 23 -7.27 -8.99 -1.46
N PHE A 24 -7.42 -7.68 -1.40
CA PHE A 24 -7.10 -6.87 -0.23
C PHE A 24 -8.39 -6.40 0.46
N ILE A 25 -8.28 -6.08 1.75
CA ILE A 25 -9.39 -5.61 2.58
C ILE A 25 -9.59 -4.12 2.34
N GLU A 26 -8.50 -3.34 2.49
CA GLU A 26 -8.54 -1.89 2.38
C GLU A 26 -7.26 -1.31 1.75
N HIS A 27 -7.41 -0.19 1.04
CA HIS A 27 -6.31 0.55 0.45
C HIS A 27 -5.90 1.72 1.35
N LEU A 28 -4.66 1.68 1.85
CA LEU A 28 -4.10 2.68 2.76
C LEU A 28 -3.35 3.79 2.03
N GLY A 29 -2.89 3.51 0.80
CA GLY A 29 -2.11 4.48 0.04
C GLY A 29 -1.23 3.86 -1.02
N TYR A 30 -0.30 4.66 -1.54
CA TYR A 30 0.67 4.22 -2.53
C TYR A 30 2.04 4.84 -2.32
N TYR A 31 3.04 4.15 -2.85
CA TYR A 31 4.43 4.52 -2.83
C TYR A 31 4.99 4.48 -4.25
N ASP A 32 5.45 5.63 -4.74
CA ASP A 32 6.03 5.81 -6.06
C ASP A 32 7.50 6.26 -5.96
N PRO A 33 8.45 5.34 -6.08
CA PRO A 33 9.89 5.64 -6.03
C PRO A 33 10.42 6.29 -7.31
N MET A 34 9.63 6.39 -8.38
CA MET A 34 10.09 6.91 -9.68
C MET A 34 9.95 8.42 -9.80
N THR A 35 9.46 9.09 -8.76
CA THR A 35 9.30 10.54 -8.71
C THR A 35 10.34 11.16 -7.79
N ASP A 36 10.89 12.30 -8.21
CA ASP A 36 11.79 13.13 -7.39
C ASP A 36 11.06 14.46 -7.12
N PRO A 37 10.59 14.73 -5.88
CA PRO A 37 10.72 13.92 -4.67
C PRO A 37 9.79 12.70 -4.66
N VAL A 38 10.20 11.66 -3.92
CA VAL A 38 9.48 10.39 -3.79
C VAL A 38 8.04 10.63 -3.32
N LYS A 39 7.06 10.26 -4.15
CA LYS A 39 5.64 10.44 -3.81
C LYS A 39 5.16 9.30 -2.94
N VAL A 40 4.95 9.64 -1.67
CA VAL A 40 4.32 8.77 -0.69
C VAL A 40 3.00 9.40 -0.28
N LYS A 41 1.89 8.70 -0.55
CA LYS A 41 0.56 9.15 -0.12
C LYS A 41 -0.03 8.07 0.77
N ILE A 42 -0.16 8.39 2.06
CA ILE A 42 -0.69 7.50 3.09
C ILE A 42 -1.86 8.19 3.77
N ASP A 43 -2.93 7.43 3.95
CA ASP A 43 -4.12 7.85 4.68
C ASP A 43 -3.92 7.51 6.17
N VAL A 44 -3.42 8.48 6.93
CA VAL A 44 -2.94 8.29 8.32
C VAL A 44 -4.08 7.81 9.25
N ASP A 45 -5.30 8.31 9.05
CA ASP A 45 -6.48 7.93 9.84
C ASP A 45 -6.78 6.43 9.74
N LYS A 46 -6.75 5.90 8.51
CA LYS A 46 -6.96 4.48 8.26
C LYS A 46 -5.83 3.63 8.83
N VAL A 47 -4.60 4.10 8.70
CA VAL A 47 -3.42 3.41 9.26
C VAL A 47 -3.52 3.31 10.78
N GLU A 48 -3.84 4.41 11.47
CA GLU A 48 -4.01 4.42 12.92
C GLU A 48 -5.13 3.48 13.37
N ARG A 49 -6.24 3.44 12.63
CA ARG A 49 -7.35 2.53 12.92
C ARG A 49 -6.92 1.07 12.83
N TRP A 50 -6.17 0.69 11.80
CA TRP A 50 -5.69 -0.69 11.62
C TRP A 50 -4.60 -1.06 12.63
N LEU A 51 -3.69 -0.13 12.95
CA LEU A 51 -2.72 -0.29 14.05
C LEU A 51 -3.43 -0.59 15.38
N ARG A 52 -4.53 0.11 15.67
CA ARG A 52 -5.33 -0.14 16.89
C ARG A 52 -6.09 -1.46 16.85
N GLN A 53 -6.44 -1.97 15.67
CA GLN A 53 -7.14 -3.26 15.50
C GLN A 53 -6.18 -4.46 15.50
N GLY A 54 -4.86 -4.23 15.59
CA GLY A 54 -3.85 -5.29 15.66
C GLY A 54 -3.34 -5.79 14.31
N ALA A 55 -3.35 -4.91 13.29
CA ALA A 55 -2.71 -5.16 11.99
C ALA A 55 -1.17 -5.14 12.09
#